data_AF-F9PSK0-F1
#
_entry.id   AF-F9PSK0-F1
#
_cell.length_a   1.000
_cell.length_b   1.000
_cell.length_c   1.000
_cell.angle_alpha   90.00
_cell.angle_beta   90.00
_cell.angle_gamma   90.00
#
_symmetry.space_group_name_H-M   'P 1'
#
loop_
_entity.id
_entity.type
_entity.pdbx_description
1 polymer ?
#
loop_
_entity_poly.entity_id
_entity_poly.type
_entity_poly.pdbx_seq_one_letter_code
_entity_poly.pdbx_strand_id
1 'polypeptide(L)'
;MKKAMQMSESIEVAIFLALSGGLMDAYSYLLRGEVFANAQTGNMLLLGVHASQGNWAMCLKYAFPISFFTFGIFLADLFRKKGDFKLHWRQNALIFEIFLLICVAFIPENMNETANAITSFACGIQVQSFKKVCGIDFSTTMCIGNLRGGTHNLAEYFYTKNKKFLEYSLMYFAVILCFIIGAIIGSKFSEFFGLKTILLSAISLVICVFIMFIDREKRREILFNIVLLEPEIPFNTGAIGRTCVATDTKLHLIKPLGFSLDDKMVKRSGLDYWDKLKLFVYENIEDFYEKNPNANIYFATTKAKKTYDKVDYSPNDYIMFGKESKGIPEEILVKNEEHCVRIPMWGEIRSLNLSNSVSIVLYEALRQQDFSELEKFGELHRLHWSE
;
A
#
# COMPACT_ATOMS: atom_id res chain seq x y z
N MET A 1 6.28 9.43 -8.52
CA MET A 1 6.25 8.02 -8.05
C MET A 1 6.02 7.96 -6.54
N LYS A 2 4.78 7.73 -6.09
CA LYS A 2 4.54 7.35 -4.69
C LYS A 2 5.21 6.00 -4.45
N LYS A 3 6.11 5.91 -3.47
CA LYS A 3 6.70 4.63 -3.02
C LYS A 3 5.57 3.76 -2.46
N ALA A 4 5.56 2.48 -2.81
CA ALA A 4 4.55 1.53 -2.32
C ALA A 4 4.49 1.58 -0.78
N MET A 5 3.25 1.60 -0.26
CA MET A 5 2.95 1.71 1.17
C MET A 5 3.28 0.41 1.93
N GLN A 6 3.38 -0.70 1.19
CA GLN A 6 3.75 -2.03 1.67
C GLN A 6 4.84 -2.61 0.75
N MET A 7 5.94 -3.14 1.30
CA MET A 7 7.11 -3.57 0.51
C MET A 7 6.81 -4.61 -0.58
N SER A 8 5.86 -5.51 -0.30
CA SER A 8 5.37 -6.52 -1.25
C SER A 8 4.59 -5.94 -2.43
N GLU A 9 4.17 -4.68 -2.37
CA GLU A 9 3.43 -4.00 -3.42
C GLU A 9 4.33 -3.04 -4.23
N SER A 10 5.65 -3.15 -4.07
CA SER A 10 6.61 -2.35 -4.82
C SER A 10 6.65 -2.74 -6.30
N ILE A 11 6.96 -1.77 -7.16
CA ILE A 11 7.10 -1.99 -8.61
C ILE A 11 8.26 -2.95 -8.87
N GLU A 12 9.34 -2.85 -8.08
CA GLU A 12 10.49 -3.76 -8.18
C GLU A 12 10.10 -5.21 -7.94
N VAL A 13 9.31 -5.50 -6.91
CA VAL A 13 8.76 -6.84 -6.66
C VAL A 13 7.87 -7.28 -7.82
N ALA A 14 6.97 -6.40 -8.30
CA ALA A 14 6.09 -6.72 -9.42
C ALA A 14 6.84 -7.10 -10.71
N ILE A 15 7.96 -6.44 -11.02
CA ILE A 15 8.80 -6.72 -12.18
C ILE A 15 9.35 -8.15 -12.12
N PHE A 16 9.99 -8.54 -11.01
CA PHE A 16 10.61 -9.85 -10.88
C PHE A 16 9.57 -10.99 -10.76
N LEU A 17 8.41 -10.73 -10.17
CA LEU A 17 7.28 -11.67 -10.17
C LEU A 17 6.72 -11.89 -11.58
N ALA A 18 6.55 -10.83 -12.37
CA ALA A 18 6.05 -10.94 -13.73
C ALA A 18 7.06 -11.64 -14.66
N LEU A 19 8.34 -11.31 -14.52
CA LEU A 19 9.43 -11.97 -15.22
C LEU A 19 9.46 -13.48 -14.89
N SER A 20 9.31 -13.83 -13.60
CA SER A 20 9.16 -15.21 -13.15
C SER A 20 7.94 -15.90 -13.78
N GLY A 21 6.80 -15.21 -13.83
CA GLY A 21 5.57 -15.73 -14.44
C GLY A 21 5.73 -16.11 -15.91
N GLY A 22 6.36 -15.23 -16.70
CA GLY A 22 6.64 -15.48 -18.11
C GLY A 22 7.64 -16.62 -18.32
N LEU A 23 8.69 -16.69 -17.47
CA LEU A 23 9.66 -17.79 -17.47
C LEU A 23 8.97 -19.15 -17.23
N MET A 24 8.09 -19.23 -16.24
CA MET A 24 7.38 -20.45 -15.88
C MET A 24 6.47 -20.94 -17.01
N ASP A 25 5.76 -20.03 -17.69
CA ASP A 25 4.90 -20.38 -18.83
C ASP A 25 5.71 -20.83 -20.05
N ALA A 26 6.83 -20.16 -20.36
CA ALA A 26 7.70 -20.59 -21.44
C ALA A 26 8.31 -21.97 -21.15
N TYR A 27 8.76 -22.19 -19.90
CA TYR A 27 9.28 -23.48 -19.44
C TYR A 27 8.25 -24.59 -19.57
N SER A 28 7.05 -24.41 -19.02
CA SER A 28 6.04 -25.47 -19.01
C SER A 28 5.55 -25.78 -20.42
N TYR A 29 5.41 -24.75 -21.25
CA TYR A 29 4.91 -24.92 -22.61
C TYR A 29 5.94 -25.62 -23.51
N LEU A 30 7.19 -25.14 -23.51
CA LEU A 30 8.23 -25.65 -24.42
C LEU A 30 8.82 -26.99 -23.97
N LEU A 31 8.93 -27.22 -22.66
CA LEU A 31 9.67 -28.37 -22.12
C LEU A 31 8.79 -29.38 -21.37
N ARG A 32 7.56 -29.01 -20.97
CA ARG A 32 6.67 -29.87 -20.19
C ARG A 32 5.35 -30.15 -20.90
N GLY A 33 5.42 -30.34 -22.22
CA GLY A 33 4.30 -30.82 -23.01
C GLY A 33 3.21 -29.78 -23.20
N GLU A 34 3.54 -28.55 -23.59
CA GLU A 34 2.58 -27.59 -24.15
C GLU A 34 1.42 -27.20 -23.23
N VAL A 35 1.65 -27.20 -21.91
CA VAL A 35 0.71 -26.65 -20.93
C VAL A 35 1.24 -25.34 -20.35
N PHE A 36 0.34 -24.49 -19.86
CA PHE A 36 0.71 -23.24 -19.22
C PHE A 36 0.70 -23.37 -17.69
N ALA A 37 1.72 -22.86 -17.01
CA ALA A 37 1.80 -22.85 -15.56
C ALA A 37 0.91 -21.77 -14.93
N ASN A 38 0.89 -20.57 -15.53
CA ASN A 38 0.15 -19.37 -15.13
C ASN A 38 -1.07 -19.12 -16.02
N ALA A 39 -0.93 -19.23 -17.35
CA ALA A 39 -2.00 -18.91 -18.30
C ALA A 39 -3.11 -19.99 -18.36
N GLN A 40 -3.80 -20.20 -17.23
CA GLN A 40 -4.83 -21.23 -17.08
C GLN A 40 -6.01 -21.06 -18.04
N THR A 41 -6.30 -19.85 -18.53
CA THR A 41 -7.29 -19.63 -19.59
C THR A 41 -6.92 -20.38 -20.88
N GLY A 42 -5.64 -20.49 -21.20
CA GLY A 42 -5.15 -21.28 -22.32
C GLY A 42 -5.37 -22.78 -22.10
N ASN A 43 -5.05 -23.29 -20.91
CA ASN A 43 -5.33 -24.69 -20.56
C ASN A 43 -6.84 -25.00 -20.60
N MET A 44 -7.70 -24.09 -20.12
CA MET A 44 -9.16 -24.25 -20.18
C MET A 44 -9.66 -24.33 -21.62
N LEU A 45 -9.11 -23.52 -22.53
CA LEU A 45 -9.44 -23.57 -23.96
C LEU A 45 -9.03 -24.92 -24.57
N LEU A 46 -7.78 -25.34 -24.35
CA LEU A 46 -7.25 -26.61 -24.90
C LEU A 46 -8.01 -27.82 -24.35
N LEU A 47 -8.38 -27.78 -23.06
CA LEU A 47 -9.26 -28.78 -22.44
C LEU A 47 -10.61 -28.85 -23.17
N GLY A 48 -11.25 -27.72 -23.44
CA GLY A 48 -12.53 -27.67 -24.16
C GLY A 48 -12.44 -28.22 -25.58
N VAL A 49 -11.37 -27.89 -26.30
CA VAL A 49 -11.11 -28.41 -27.65
C VAL A 49 -10.97 -29.93 -27.64
N HIS A 50 -10.14 -30.49 -26.75
CA HIS A 50 -9.97 -31.94 -26.67
C HIS A 50 -11.18 -32.68 -26.12
N ALA A 51 -11.95 -32.06 -25.23
CA ALA A 51 -13.22 -32.61 -24.76
C ALA A 51 -14.22 -32.75 -25.91
N SER A 52 -14.28 -31.77 -26.82
CA SER A 52 -15.14 -31.83 -28.00
C SER A 52 -14.75 -32.94 -28.98
N GLN A 53 -13.47 -33.33 -28.99
CA GLN A 53 -12.93 -34.41 -29.82
C GLN A 53 -12.99 -35.80 -29.15
N GLY A 54 -13.46 -35.88 -27.89
CA GLY A 54 -13.48 -37.13 -27.12
C GLY A 54 -12.10 -37.61 -26.65
N ASN A 55 -11.06 -36.78 -26.68
CA ASN A 55 -9.71 -37.17 -26.27
C ASN A 55 -9.50 -36.96 -24.76
N TRP A 56 -9.95 -37.92 -23.96
CA TRP A 56 -9.92 -37.85 -22.49
C TRP A 56 -8.51 -37.77 -21.89
N ALA A 57 -7.51 -38.38 -22.51
CA ALA A 57 -6.14 -38.32 -22.03
C ALA A 57 -5.60 -36.88 -22.09
N MET A 58 -5.86 -36.18 -23.20
CA MET A 58 -5.49 -34.77 -23.35
C MET A 58 -6.35 -33.86 -22.44
N CYS A 59 -7.62 -34.18 -22.21
CA CYS A 59 -8.43 -33.46 -21.23
C CYS A 59 -7.79 -33.49 -19.84
N LEU A 60 -7.35 -34.68 -19.38
CA LEU A 60 -6.68 -34.82 -18.09
C LEU A 60 -5.40 -33.99 -18.04
N LYS A 61 -4.56 -34.06 -19.08
CA LYS A 61 -3.32 -33.28 -19.21
C LYS A 61 -3.52 -31.79 -18.93
N TYR A 62 -4.59 -31.17 -19.45
CA TYR A 62 -4.90 -29.75 -19.21
C TYR A 62 -5.71 -29.50 -17.92
N ALA A 63 -6.48 -30.47 -17.43
CA ALA A 63 -7.25 -30.36 -16.19
C ALA A 63 -6.36 -30.33 -14.94
N PHE A 64 -5.26 -31.09 -14.95
CA PHE A 64 -4.34 -31.19 -13.82
C PHE A 64 -3.75 -29.83 -13.40
N PRO A 65 -3.10 -29.06 -14.30
CA PRO A 65 -2.62 -27.71 -14.01
C PRO A 65 -3.69 -26.78 -13.43
N ILE A 66 -4.90 -26.78 -14.01
CA ILE A 66 -6.01 -25.93 -13.57
C ILE A 66 -6.41 -26.26 -12.12
N SER A 67 -6.50 -27.54 -11.81
CA SER A 67 -6.90 -28.02 -10.48
C SER A 67 -5.87 -27.65 -9.42
N PHE A 68 -4.59 -27.85 -9.71
CA PHE A 68 -3.49 -27.51 -8.79
C PHE A 68 -3.31 -26.00 -8.64
N PHE A 69 -3.49 -25.22 -9.70
CA PHE A 69 -3.51 -23.75 -9.61
C PHE A 69 -4.62 -23.26 -8.69
N THR A 70 -5.83 -23.81 -8.85
CA THR A 70 -6.99 -23.50 -7.99
C THR A 70 -6.71 -23.89 -6.53
N PHE A 71 -6.09 -25.04 -6.30
CA PHE A 71 -5.69 -25.49 -4.97
C PHE A 71 -4.62 -24.58 -4.34
N GLY A 72 -3.67 -24.09 -5.13
CA GLY A 72 -2.66 -23.11 -4.70
C GLY A 72 -3.30 -21.81 -4.22
N ILE A 73 -4.27 -21.29 -4.98
CA ILE A 73 -5.07 -20.12 -4.58
C ILE A 73 -5.78 -20.37 -3.25
N PHE A 74 -6.47 -21.50 -3.13
CA PHE A 74 -7.23 -21.86 -1.94
C PHE A 74 -6.33 -21.93 -0.69
N LEU A 75 -5.20 -22.63 -0.77
CA LEU A 75 -4.27 -22.76 0.36
C LEU A 75 -3.66 -21.41 0.74
N ALA A 76 -3.24 -20.59 -0.23
CA ALA A 76 -2.69 -19.27 0.04
C ALA A 76 -3.69 -18.36 0.77
N ASP A 77 -4.99 -18.47 0.47
CA ASP A 77 -6.03 -17.72 1.20
C ASP A 77 -6.24 -18.22 2.64
N LEU A 78 -6.14 -19.53 2.88
CA LEU A 78 -6.19 -20.09 4.23
C LEU A 78 -5.00 -19.66 5.08
N PHE A 79 -3.78 -19.69 4.52
CA PHE A 79 -2.56 -19.30 5.24
C PHE A 79 -2.54 -17.82 5.60
N ARG A 80 -3.14 -16.96 4.78
CA ARG A 80 -3.31 -15.53 5.08
C ARG A 80 -4.09 -15.28 6.39
N LYS A 81 -5.04 -16.16 6.75
CA LYS A 81 -5.94 -15.95 7.90
C LYS A 81 -5.39 -16.43 9.25
N LYS A 82 -4.38 -17.29 9.29
CA LYS A 82 -3.83 -17.90 10.53
C LYS A 82 -2.66 -17.10 11.15
N GLY A 83 -2.69 -15.78 11.02
CA GLY A 83 -1.55 -14.89 11.26
C GLY A 83 -0.90 -15.00 12.64
N ASP A 84 0.23 -15.69 12.73
CA ASP A 84 1.27 -15.47 13.74
C ASP A 84 2.63 -16.07 13.28
N PHE A 85 3.22 -15.48 12.23
CA PHE A 85 4.51 -15.91 11.68
C PHE A 85 5.60 -14.87 11.94
N LYS A 86 6.84 -15.31 12.21
CA LYS A 86 8.01 -14.42 12.37
C LYS A 86 8.32 -13.58 11.12
N LEU A 87 7.98 -14.10 9.94
CA LEU A 87 8.11 -13.41 8.64
C LEU A 87 6.72 -13.09 8.10
N HIS A 88 6.62 -12.01 7.33
CA HIS A 88 5.35 -11.63 6.70
C HIS A 88 4.87 -12.76 5.78
N TRP A 89 3.58 -13.11 5.82
CA TRP A 89 3.04 -14.30 5.13
C TRP A 89 3.34 -14.33 3.61
N ARG A 90 3.39 -13.16 2.94
CA ARG A 90 3.81 -13.05 1.53
C ARG A 90 5.27 -13.45 1.28
N GLN A 91 6.18 -13.18 2.22
CA GLN A 91 7.57 -13.65 2.13
C GLN A 91 7.63 -15.16 2.26
N ASN A 92 6.89 -15.74 3.21
CA ASN A 92 6.80 -17.20 3.38
C ASN A 92 6.22 -17.88 2.13
N ALA A 93 5.21 -17.28 1.51
CA ALA A 93 4.64 -17.75 0.26
C ALA A 93 5.70 -17.84 -0.86
N LEU A 94 6.52 -16.79 -1.02
CA LEU A 94 7.61 -16.80 -2.01
C LEU A 94 8.72 -17.80 -1.68
N ILE A 95 9.11 -17.92 -0.41
CA ILE A 95 10.12 -18.90 0.01
C ILE A 95 9.64 -20.32 -0.30
N PHE A 96 8.37 -20.59 -0.03
CA PHE A 96 7.75 -21.87 -0.36
C PHE A 96 7.67 -22.10 -1.88
N GLU A 97 7.32 -21.08 -2.65
CA GLU A 97 7.33 -21.13 -4.12
C GLU A 97 8.73 -21.44 -4.67
N ILE A 98 9.77 -20.74 -4.21
CA ILE A 98 11.16 -20.99 -4.58
C ILE A 98 11.54 -22.45 -4.33
N PHE A 99 11.19 -22.97 -3.16
CA PHE A 99 11.44 -24.37 -2.81
C PHE A 99 10.76 -25.33 -3.79
N LEU A 100 9.48 -25.11 -4.12
CA LEU A 100 8.74 -25.93 -5.08
C LEU A 100 9.38 -25.90 -6.48
N LEU A 101 9.77 -24.72 -6.97
CA LEU A 101 10.42 -24.58 -8.28
C LEU A 101 11.80 -25.25 -8.33
N ILE A 102 12.56 -25.20 -7.24
CA ILE A 102 13.81 -25.95 -7.12
C ILE A 102 13.51 -27.45 -7.22
N CYS A 103 12.49 -27.97 -6.51
CA CYS A 103 12.10 -29.38 -6.63
C CYS A 103 11.72 -29.75 -8.08
N VAL A 104 10.93 -28.91 -8.77
CA VAL A 104 10.53 -29.11 -10.17
C VAL A 104 11.74 -29.24 -11.10
N ALA A 105 12.82 -28.49 -10.85
CA ALA A 105 14.03 -28.56 -11.66
C ALA A 105 14.68 -29.95 -11.67
N PHE A 106 14.42 -30.81 -10.68
CA PHE A 106 14.97 -32.17 -10.60
C PHE A 106 13.97 -33.26 -11.03
N ILE A 107 12.75 -32.89 -11.44
CA ILE A 107 11.77 -33.85 -11.94
C ILE A 107 12.19 -34.32 -13.34
N PRO A 108 12.25 -35.65 -13.60
CA PRO A 108 12.60 -36.20 -14.91
C PRO A 108 11.66 -35.79 -16.05
N GLU A 109 12.10 -35.98 -17.29
CA GLU A 109 11.34 -35.58 -18.50
C GLU A 109 10.06 -36.38 -18.71
N ASN A 110 10.01 -37.63 -18.25
CA ASN A 110 8.84 -38.50 -18.35
C ASN A 110 7.72 -38.18 -17.33
N MET A 111 7.90 -37.18 -16.48
CA MET A 111 6.96 -36.82 -15.39
C MET A 111 6.40 -35.40 -15.58
N ASN A 112 5.97 -35.08 -16.80
CA ASN A 112 5.48 -33.74 -17.14
C ASN A 112 4.27 -33.32 -16.31
N GLU A 113 3.30 -34.19 -16.10
CA GLU A 113 2.09 -33.92 -15.33
C GLU A 113 2.41 -33.51 -13.89
N THR A 114 3.40 -34.17 -13.28
CA THR A 114 3.83 -33.87 -11.91
C THR A 114 4.54 -32.52 -11.85
N ALA A 115 5.48 -32.27 -12.78
CA ALA A 115 6.17 -30.98 -12.87
C ALA A 115 5.19 -29.83 -13.09
N ASN A 116 4.22 -30.00 -13.99
CA ASN A 116 3.22 -29.00 -14.31
C ASN A 116 2.25 -28.76 -13.14
N ALA A 117 1.82 -29.81 -12.44
CA ALA A 117 0.98 -29.68 -11.25
C ALA A 117 1.67 -28.85 -10.16
N ILE A 118 2.93 -29.14 -9.85
CA ILE A 118 3.70 -28.40 -8.84
C ILE A 118 3.95 -26.96 -9.28
N THR A 119 4.32 -26.74 -10.55
CA THR A 119 4.56 -25.40 -11.08
C THR A 119 3.28 -24.55 -11.07
N SER A 120 2.15 -25.11 -11.50
CA SER A 120 0.85 -24.42 -11.46
C SER A 120 0.37 -24.16 -10.03
N PHE A 121 0.63 -25.08 -9.10
CA PHE A 121 0.36 -24.87 -7.68
C PHE A 121 1.13 -23.69 -7.11
N ALA A 122 2.45 -23.64 -7.38
CA ALA A 122 3.32 -22.50 -7.05
C ALA A 122 2.77 -21.17 -7.63
N CYS A 123 2.41 -21.18 -8.92
CA CYS A 123 1.81 -20.03 -9.59
C CYS A 123 0.50 -19.57 -8.91
N GLY A 124 -0.37 -20.51 -8.51
CA GLY A 124 -1.62 -20.20 -7.81
C GLY A 124 -1.39 -19.51 -6.46
N ILE A 125 -0.36 -19.94 -5.71
CA ILE A 125 0.06 -19.28 -4.48
C ILE A 125 0.55 -17.85 -4.77
N GLN A 126 1.38 -17.67 -5.80
CA GLN A 126 1.91 -16.36 -6.18
C GLN A 126 0.80 -15.36 -6.52
N VAL A 127 -0.14 -15.78 -7.38
CA VAL A 127 -1.30 -14.95 -7.80
C VAL A 127 -2.13 -14.51 -6.60
N GLN A 128 -2.39 -15.42 -5.67
CA GLN A 128 -3.17 -15.10 -4.48
C GLN A 128 -2.41 -14.18 -3.52
N SER A 129 -1.09 -14.34 -3.43
CA SER A 129 -0.24 -13.61 -2.49
C SER A 129 -0.02 -12.15 -2.90
N PHE A 130 0.10 -11.88 -4.20
CA PHE A 130 0.47 -10.57 -4.76
C PHE A 130 -0.60 -10.00 -5.69
N LYS A 131 -1.76 -9.67 -5.11
CA LYS A 131 -2.92 -9.09 -5.82
C LYS A 131 -2.88 -7.58 -6.00
N LYS A 132 -1.87 -6.91 -5.47
CA LYS A 132 -1.80 -5.45 -5.45
C LYS A 132 -0.39 -4.95 -5.69
N VAL A 133 -0.30 -3.85 -6.44
CA VAL A 133 0.94 -3.10 -6.66
C VAL A 133 0.61 -1.63 -6.43
N CYS A 134 1.33 -0.98 -5.52
CA CYS A 134 1.09 0.41 -5.09
C CYS A 134 -0.38 0.71 -4.74
N GLY A 135 -1.07 -0.21 -4.04
CA GLY A 135 -2.48 -0.07 -3.66
C GLY A 135 -3.51 -0.24 -4.79
N ILE A 136 -3.08 -0.58 -5.99
CA ILE A 136 -3.94 -0.85 -7.15
C ILE A 136 -4.09 -2.37 -7.30
N ASP A 137 -5.33 -2.83 -7.54
CA ASP A 137 -5.58 -4.24 -7.86
C ASP A 137 -4.81 -4.64 -9.12
N PHE A 138 -3.97 -5.65 -8.99
CA PHE A 138 -2.95 -6.00 -9.96
C PHE A 138 -2.75 -7.52 -9.97
N SER A 139 -2.44 -8.11 -11.13
CA SER A 139 -2.02 -9.51 -11.18
C SER A 139 -0.75 -9.65 -12.00
N THR A 140 0.37 -9.97 -11.35
CA THR A 140 1.72 -10.04 -11.97
C THR A 140 1.82 -11.10 -13.07
N THR A 141 0.91 -12.07 -13.09
CA THR A 141 0.92 -13.18 -14.04
C THR A 141 -0.28 -13.17 -15.00
N MET A 142 -1.31 -12.34 -14.79
CA MET A 142 -2.50 -12.27 -15.66
C MET A 142 -2.48 -11.04 -16.59
N CYS A 143 -1.83 -11.19 -17.74
CA CYS A 143 -1.67 -10.10 -18.72
C CYS A 143 -2.99 -9.50 -19.24
N ILE A 144 -4.06 -10.29 -19.39
CA ILE A 144 -5.36 -9.81 -19.91
C ILE A 144 -6.00 -8.80 -18.95
N GLY A 145 -5.99 -9.10 -17.65
CA GLY A 145 -6.53 -8.19 -16.63
C GLY A 145 -5.77 -6.87 -16.59
N ASN A 146 -4.44 -6.95 -16.67
CA ASN A 146 -3.55 -5.79 -16.73
C ASN A 146 -3.74 -4.99 -18.02
N LEU A 147 -3.95 -5.64 -19.15
CA LEU A 147 -4.19 -4.97 -20.44
C LEU A 147 -5.46 -4.13 -20.38
N ARG A 148 -6.54 -4.70 -19.82
CA ARG A 148 -7.80 -3.98 -19.57
C ARG A 148 -7.58 -2.80 -18.62
N GLY A 149 -6.94 -3.04 -17.47
CA GLY A 149 -6.65 -2.01 -16.48
C GLY A 149 -5.81 -0.85 -17.04
N GLY A 150 -4.75 -1.18 -17.77
CA GLY A 150 -3.85 -0.22 -18.40
C GLY A 150 -4.53 0.62 -19.49
N THR A 151 -5.38 -0.01 -20.31
CA THR A 151 -6.14 0.67 -21.36
C THR A 151 -7.22 1.57 -20.77
N HIS A 152 -7.93 1.11 -19.73
CA HIS A 152 -8.94 1.93 -19.05
C HIS A 152 -8.31 3.19 -18.42
N ASN A 153 -7.20 3.03 -17.69
CA ASN A 153 -6.48 4.18 -17.12
C ASN A 153 -5.93 5.12 -18.22
N LEU A 154 -5.50 4.58 -19.36
CA LEU A 154 -5.08 5.41 -20.49
C LEU A 154 -6.24 6.25 -21.03
N ALA A 155 -7.43 5.64 -21.17
CA ALA A 155 -8.64 6.35 -21.60
C ALA A 155 -9.04 7.45 -20.60
N GLU A 156 -9.01 7.16 -19.29
CA GLU A 156 -9.27 8.15 -18.23
C GLU A 156 -8.29 9.32 -18.28
N TYR A 157 -7.00 9.08 -18.59
CA TYR A 157 -6.04 10.16 -18.82
C TYR A 157 -6.42 11.03 -20.02
N PHE A 158 -6.87 10.43 -21.14
CA PHE A 158 -7.28 11.21 -22.31
C PHE A 158 -8.49 12.11 -22.02
N TYR A 159 -9.42 11.66 -21.17
CA TYR A 159 -10.60 12.41 -20.75
C TYR A 159 -10.29 13.49 -19.71
N THR A 160 -9.60 13.12 -18.62
CA THR A 160 -9.38 14.00 -17.46
C THR A 160 -8.11 14.84 -17.53
N LYS A 161 -7.13 14.45 -18.37
CA LYS A 161 -5.74 14.96 -18.39
C LYS A 161 -4.99 14.82 -17.06
N ASN A 162 -5.51 14.01 -16.12
CA ASN A 162 -4.84 13.77 -14.85
C ASN A 162 -3.68 12.78 -15.03
N LYS A 163 -2.44 13.26 -14.81
CA LYS A 163 -1.20 12.48 -14.98
C LYS A 163 -1.17 11.20 -14.14
N LYS A 164 -1.92 11.12 -13.03
CA LYS A 164 -1.99 9.93 -12.19
C LYS A 164 -2.50 8.70 -12.95
N PHE A 165 -3.48 8.88 -13.83
CA PHE A 165 -4.00 7.79 -14.66
C PHE A 165 -2.97 7.35 -15.71
N LEU A 166 -2.16 8.26 -16.25
CA LEU A 166 -1.07 7.91 -17.15
C LEU A 166 0.01 7.09 -16.42
N GLU A 167 0.38 7.48 -15.20
CA GLU A 167 1.34 6.70 -14.38
C GLU A 167 0.83 5.26 -14.15
N TYR A 168 -0.45 5.10 -13.82
CA TYR A 168 -1.07 3.79 -13.61
C TYR A 168 -1.09 2.95 -14.89
N SER A 169 -1.46 3.57 -16.01
CA SER A 169 -1.43 2.92 -17.32
C SER A 169 -0.03 2.42 -17.69
N LEU A 170 0.99 3.26 -17.55
CA LEU A 170 2.39 2.88 -17.80
C LEU A 170 2.83 1.72 -16.91
N MET A 171 2.40 1.68 -15.65
CA MET A 171 2.71 0.57 -14.74
C MET A 171 2.12 -0.76 -15.21
N TYR A 172 0.86 -0.78 -15.65
CA TYR A 172 0.24 -1.99 -16.22
C TYR A 172 0.99 -2.51 -17.44
N PHE A 173 1.34 -1.62 -18.38
CA PHE A 173 2.06 -2.01 -19.59
C PHE A 173 3.50 -2.44 -19.31
N ALA A 174 4.18 -1.81 -18.36
CA ALA A 174 5.54 -2.19 -17.96
C ALA A 174 5.57 -3.62 -17.40
N VAL A 175 4.59 -4.01 -16.60
CA VAL A 175 4.53 -5.38 -16.07
C VAL A 175 4.21 -6.41 -17.16
N ILE A 176 3.31 -6.11 -18.10
CA ILE A 176 3.08 -6.97 -19.27
C ILE A 176 4.37 -7.16 -20.06
N LEU A 177 5.13 -6.08 -20.27
CA LEU A 177 6.42 -6.14 -20.94
C LEU A 177 7.42 -7.02 -20.17
N CYS A 178 7.48 -6.90 -18.84
CA CYS A 178 8.34 -7.75 -18.00
C CYS A 178 7.97 -9.24 -18.10
N PHE A 179 6.67 -9.55 -18.16
CA PHE A 179 6.20 -10.92 -18.40
C PHE A 179 6.65 -11.44 -19.76
N ILE A 180 6.50 -10.65 -20.82
CA ILE A 180 6.96 -11.02 -22.18
C ILE A 180 8.48 -11.23 -22.19
N ILE A 181 9.25 -10.34 -21.55
CA ILE A 181 10.70 -10.49 -21.40
C ILE A 181 11.04 -11.80 -20.67
N GLY A 182 10.32 -12.12 -19.60
CA GLY A 182 10.46 -13.40 -18.89
C GLY A 182 10.26 -14.60 -19.81
N ALA A 183 9.21 -14.58 -20.64
CA ALA A 183 8.96 -15.66 -21.60
C ALA A 183 10.05 -15.77 -22.67
N ILE A 184 10.57 -14.63 -23.18
CA ILE A 184 11.68 -14.60 -24.15
C ILE A 184 12.95 -15.20 -23.53
N ILE A 185 13.29 -14.79 -22.30
CA ILE A 185 14.43 -15.35 -21.55
C ILE A 185 14.22 -16.85 -21.36
N GLY A 186 13.03 -17.27 -20.94
CA GLY A 186 12.70 -18.67 -20.70
C GLY A 186 12.85 -19.52 -21.95
N SER A 187 12.34 -19.04 -23.08
CA SER A 187 12.48 -19.70 -24.37
C SER A 187 13.95 -19.85 -24.78
N LYS A 188 14.71 -18.75 -24.77
CA LYS A 188 16.12 -18.76 -25.19
C LYS A 188 16.99 -19.64 -24.30
N PHE A 189 16.77 -19.62 -22.99
CA PHE A 189 17.56 -20.43 -22.06
C PHE A 189 17.10 -21.88 -21.97
N SER A 190 15.86 -22.19 -22.38
CA SER A 190 15.37 -23.57 -22.51
C SER A 190 16.20 -24.39 -23.48
N GLU A 191 16.71 -23.77 -24.55
CA GLU A 191 17.63 -24.43 -25.50
C GLU A 191 18.97 -24.81 -24.86
N PHE A 192 19.42 -24.06 -23.84
CA PHE A 192 20.76 -24.22 -23.26
C PHE A 192 20.75 -25.04 -21.96
N PHE A 193 19.75 -24.84 -21.11
CA PHE A 193 19.66 -25.46 -19.78
C PHE A 193 18.58 -26.55 -19.71
N GLY A 194 17.76 -26.73 -20.74
CA GLY A 194 16.68 -27.71 -20.76
C GLY A 194 15.80 -27.60 -19.52
N LEU A 195 15.53 -28.73 -18.85
CA LEU A 195 14.67 -28.81 -17.68
C LEU A 195 15.13 -27.96 -16.48
N LYS A 196 16.40 -27.54 -16.44
CA LYS A 196 16.94 -26.68 -15.38
C LYS A 196 16.61 -25.20 -15.56
N THR A 197 16.03 -24.80 -16.69
CA THR A 197 15.65 -23.40 -16.97
C THR A 197 14.70 -22.82 -15.92
N ILE A 198 13.86 -23.65 -15.30
CA ILE A 198 12.96 -23.24 -14.21
C ILE A 198 13.72 -22.64 -13.00
N LEU A 199 15.01 -22.96 -12.82
CA LEU A 199 15.85 -22.34 -11.78
C LEU A 199 16.07 -20.84 -12.00
N LEU A 200 15.97 -20.33 -13.24
CA LEU A 200 16.01 -18.89 -13.50
C LEU A 200 14.82 -18.17 -12.86
N SER A 201 13.64 -18.80 -12.86
CA SER A 201 12.47 -18.28 -12.16
C SER A 201 12.70 -18.29 -10.64
N ALA A 202 13.26 -19.38 -10.08
CA ALA A 202 13.63 -19.41 -8.66
C ALA A 202 14.63 -18.31 -8.28
N ILE A 203 15.64 -18.02 -9.13
CA ILE A 203 16.60 -16.92 -8.91
C ILE A 203 15.87 -15.56 -8.93
N SER A 204 14.96 -15.34 -9.88
CA SER A 204 14.13 -14.13 -9.93
C SER A 204 13.35 -13.92 -8.63
N LEU A 205 12.75 -14.99 -8.10
CA LEU A 205 11.99 -14.94 -6.84
C LEU A 205 12.89 -14.76 -5.61
N VAL A 206 14.11 -15.31 -5.60
CA VAL A 206 15.10 -15.04 -4.55
C VAL A 206 15.43 -13.54 -4.51
N ILE A 207 15.59 -12.90 -5.67
CA ILE A 207 15.78 -11.44 -5.75
C ILE A 207 14.56 -10.70 -5.18
N CYS A 208 13.33 -11.14 -5.49
CA CYS A 208 12.12 -10.59 -4.85
C CYS A 208 12.19 -10.66 -3.33
N VAL A 209 12.55 -11.83 -2.78
CA VAL A 209 12.65 -12.03 -1.32
C VAL A 209 13.67 -11.05 -0.73
N PHE A 210 14.85 -10.89 -1.34
CA PHE A 210 15.84 -9.90 -0.90
C PHE A 210 15.33 -8.46 -0.99
N ILE A 211 14.65 -8.08 -2.07
CA ILE A 211 14.03 -6.75 -2.19
C ILE A 211 12.99 -6.53 -1.07
N MET A 212 12.23 -7.57 -0.73
CA MET A 212 11.28 -7.56 0.39
C MET A 212 11.94 -7.63 1.77
N PHE A 213 13.27 -7.83 1.86
CA PHE A 213 14.05 -7.67 3.10
C PHE A 213 14.78 -6.33 3.17
N ILE A 214 15.08 -5.71 2.02
CA ILE A 214 15.63 -4.36 1.96
C ILE A 214 14.54 -3.40 2.42
N ASP A 215 14.56 -3.13 3.72
CA ASP A 215 13.62 -2.33 4.47
C ASP A 215 13.47 -0.91 3.89
N ARG A 216 12.58 -0.78 2.89
CA ARG A 216 12.01 0.50 2.46
C ARG A 216 10.80 0.88 3.31
N GLU A 217 10.39 0.00 4.22
CA GLU A 217 9.58 0.30 5.41
C GLU A 217 10.48 0.85 6.53
N LYS A 218 11.35 1.82 6.22
CA LYS A 218 11.44 2.94 7.15
C LYS A 218 10.02 3.48 7.20
N ARG A 219 9.26 2.99 8.18
CA ARG A 219 7.98 3.47 8.67
C ARG A 219 7.91 4.92 8.23
N ARG A 220 7.26 5.20 7.10
CA ARG A 220 6.88 6.57 6.79
C ARG A 220 5.77 6.74 7.78
N GLU A 221 6.14 6.98 9.04
CA GLU A 221 5.21 7.38 10.05
C GLU A 221 4.49 8.55 9.41
N ILE A 222 3.22 8.36 9.07
CA ILE A 222 2.37 9.45 8.59
C ILE A 222 2.08 10.28 9.84
N LEU A 223 3.13 10.90 10.38
CA LEU A 223 3.05 11.77 11.53
C LEU A 223 2.76 13.16 10.97
N PHE A 224 1.48 13.49 10.89
CA PHE A 224 1.13 14.90 10.85
C PHE A 224 1.62 15.57 12.14
N ASN A 225 1.91 16.87 12.04
CA ASN A 225 2.43 17.65 13.15
C ASN A 225 1.41 18.74 13.47
N ILE A 226 0.76 18.65 14.63
CA ILE A 226 -0.15 19.69 15.09
C ILE A 226 0.65 20.72 15.87
N VAL A 227 0.56 21.99 15.48
CA VAL A 227 1.26 23.09 16.14
C VAL A 227 0.25 24.03 16.77
N LEU A 228 0.36 24.25 18.08
CA LEU A 228 -0.43 25.23 18.81
C LEU A 228 0.45 26.42 19.16
N LEU A 229 0.15 27.57 18.56
CA LEU A 229 0.82 28.84 18.84
C LEU A 229 0.16 29.54 20.03
N GLU A 230 0.87 29.59 21.15
CA GLU A 230 0.49 30.29 22.39
C GLU A 230 -0.87 29.85 22.97
N PRO A 231 -1.18 28.54 23.10
CA PRO A 231 -2.50 28.08 23.52
C PRO A 231 -2.86 28.57 24.92
N GLU A 232 -4.10 29.02 25.10
CA GLU A 232 -4.56 29.68 26.33
C GLU A 232 -5.36 28.74 27.23
N ILE A 233 -6.07 27.76 26.66
CA ILE A 233 -7.04 26.94 27.41
C ILE A 233 -6.50 25.51 27.61
N PRO A 234 -6.26 25.06 28.87
CA PRO A 234 -5.67 23.75 29.15
C PRO A 234 -6.55 22.58 28.66
N PHE A 235 -7.87 22.73 28.74
CA PHE A 235 -8.82 21.70 28.30
C PHE A 235 -8.69 21.38 26.80
N ASN A 236 -8.58 22.41 25.96
CA ASN A 236 -8.41 22.23 24.53
C ASN A 236 -7.10 21.49 24.22
N THR A 237 -6.00 21.91 24.86
CA THR A 237 -4.69 21.26 24.67
C THR A 237 -4.73 19.79 25.09
N GLY A 238 -5.39 19.46 26.21
CA GLY A 238 -5.56 18.07 26.64
C GLY A 238 -6.39 17.23 25.65
N ALA A 239 -7.50 17.77 25.16
CA ALA A 239 -8.33 17.11 24.14
C ALA A 239 -7.57 16.89 22.82
N ILE A 240 -6.79 17.89 22.38
CA ILE A 240 -5.92 17.81 21.20
C ILE A 240 -4.82 16.76 21.41
N GLY A 241 -4.22 16.69 22.59
CA GLY A 241 -3.25 15.66 22.96
C GLY A 241 -3.85 14.27 22.83
N ARG A 242 -5.08 14.04 23.31
CA ARG A 242 -5.79 12.78 23.12
C ARG A 242 -6.01 12.45 21.65
N THR A 243 -6.44 13.42 20.84
CA THR A 243 -6.55 13.23 19.38
C THR A 243 -5.21 12.83 18.80
N CYS A 244 -4.11 13.51 19.19
CA CYS A 244 -2.79 13.22 18.66
C CYS A 244 -2.30 11.81 18.98
N VAL A 245 -2.59 11.30 20.18
CA VAL A 245 -2.28 9.90 20.52
C VAL A 245 -3.13 8.94 19.70
N ALA A 246 -4.42 9.23 19.51
CA ALA A 246 -5.32 8.37 18.74
C ALA A 246 -4.97 8.29 17.25
N THR A 247 -4.32 9.33 16.72
CA THR A 247 -3.94 9.41 15.30
C THR A 247 -2.45 9.19 15.05
N ASP A 248 -1.67 8.84 16.08
CA ASP A 248 -0.20 8.82 16.06
C ASP A 248 0.39 10.07 15.38
N THR A 249 0.02 11.26 15.86
CA THR A 249 0.53 12.55 15.38
C THR A 249 1.36 13.25 16.46
N LYS A 250 2.29 14.11 16.04
CA LYS A 250 3.10 14.90 16.98
C LYS A 250 2.35 16.16 17.40
N LEU A 251 2.50 16.55 18.67
CA LEU A 251 1.99 17.81 19.19
C LEU A 251 3.16 18.75 19.50
N HIS A 252 3.10 19.94 18.93
CA HIS A 252 4.08 21.02 19.09
C HIS A 252 3.40 22.19 19.79
N LEU A 253 3.93 22.64 20.92
CA LEU A 253 3.42 23.77 21.68
C LEU A 253 4.44 24.91 21.67
N ILE A 254 4.03 26.08 21.22
CA ILE A 254 4.87 27.27 21.20
C ILE A 254 4.42 28.19 22.34
N LYS A 255 5.37 28.57 23.22
CA LYS A 255 5.15 29.47 24.34
C LYS A 255 4.89 30.93 23.90
N PRO A 256 4.30 31.77 24.77
CA PRO A 256 3.83 31.46 26.13
C PRO A 256 2.55 30.61 26.16
N LEU A 257 2.52 29.62 27.06
CA LEU A 257 1.30 28.84 27.33
C LEU A 257 0.47 29.57 28.38
N GLY A 258 -0.85 29.66 28.19
CA GLY A 258 -1.77 30.24 29.18
C GLY A 258 -2.00 29.36 30.42
N PHE A 259 -1.32 28.22 30.52
CA PHE A 259 -1.47 27.22 31.58
C PHE A 259 -0.16 26.48 31.82
N SER A 260 -0.07 25.74 32.94
CA SER A 260 1.04 24.83 33.21
C SER A 260 0.77 23.45 32.63
N LEU A 261 1.77 22.84 31.98
CA LEU A 261 1.68 21.46 31.48
C LEU A 261 1.57 20.43 32.61
N ASP A 262 2.00 20.80 33.82
CA ASP A 262 1.85 19.97 35.02
C ASP A 262 0.48 20.07 35.68
N ASP A 263 -0.38 20.96 35.19
CA ASP A 263 -1.71 21.16 35.74
C ASP A 263 -2.52 19.85 35.67
N LYS A 264 -3.15 19.51 36.80
CA LYS A 264 -4.08 18.38 36.89
C LYS A 264 -5.14 18.47 35.81
N MET A 265 -5.56 19.66 35.35
CA MET A 265 -6.56 19.78 34.30
C MET A 265 -6.10 19.30 32.92
N VAL A 266 -4.84 19.55 32.54
CA VAL A 266 -4.25 19.04 31.29
C VAL A 266 -4.12 17.52 31.35
N LYS A 267 -3.67 17.01 32.51
CA LYS A 267 -3.57 15.57 32.76
C LYS A 267 -4.95 14.90 32.86
N ARG A 268 -5.97 15.58 33.40
CA ARG A 268 -7.33 15.02 33.63
C ARG A 268 -8.17 14.88 32.37
N SER A 269 -7.94 15.70 31.34
CA SER A 269 -8.56 15.53 30.01
C SER A 269 -7.82 14.52 29.12
N GLY A 270 -6.57 14.15 29.48
CA GLY A 270 -5.73 13.18 28.78
C GLY A 270 -5.32 11.93 29.59
N LEU A 271 -6.05 11.63 30.68
CA LEU A 271 -5.65 10.83 31.87
C LEU A 271 -4.88 9.51 31.64
N ASP A 272 -5.02 8.84 30.49
CA ASP A 272 -4.38 7.53 30.26
C ASP A 272 -3.33 7.54 29.12
N TYR A 273 -3.09 8.70 28.48
CA TYR A 273 -2.41 8.74 27.18
C TYR A 273 -1.26 9.75 27.11
N TRP A 274 -1.10 10.62 28.11
CA TRP A 274 -0.09 11.69 28.07
C TRP A 274 1.33 11.15 27.93
N ASP A 275 1.66 10.03 28.57
CA ASP A 275 2.97 9.37 28.44
C ASP A 275 3.23 8.79 27.04
N LYS A 276 2.18 8.62 26.23
CA LYS A 276 2.26 8.17 24.83
C LYS A 276 2.30 9.34 23.84
N LEU A 277 2.08 10.58 24.31
CA LEU A 277 2.04 11.76 23.46
C LEU A 277 3.45 12.16 23.02
N LYS A 278 3.67 12.22 21.71
CA LYS A 278 4.89 12.77 21.10
C LYS A 278 4.85 14.30 21.19
N LEU A 279 5.19 14.85 22.36
CA LEU A 279 5.11 16.27 22.70
C LEU A 279 6.44 17.01 22.50
N PHE A 280 6.39 18.17 21.84
CA PHE A 280 7.50 19.10 21.67
C PHE A 280 7.10 20.49 22.15
N VAL A 281 7.98 21.17 22.88
CA VAL A 281 7.73 22.52 23.41
C VAL A 281 8.83 23.46 22.94
N TYR A 282 8.43 24.66 22.51
CA TYR A 282 9.29 25.69 21.95
C TYR A 282 9.17 26.99 22.77
N GLU A 283 10.27 27.73 22.90
CA GLU A 283 10.29 28.97 23.69
C GLU A 283 9.56 30.13 23.02
N ASN A 284 9.58 30.17 21.69
CA ASN A 284 8.90 31.15 20.85
C ASN A 284 8.78 30.60 19.42
N ILE A 285 8.21 31.38 18.50
CA ILE A 285 7.98 30.95 17.13
C ILE A 285 9.29 30.85 16.33
N GLU A 286 10.30 31.66 16.66
CA GLU A 286 11.62 31.60 16.05
C GLU A 286 12.33 30.27 16.38
N ASP A 287 12.30 29.85 17.64
CA ASP A 287 12.82 28.55 18.10
C ASP A 287 12.12 27.38 17.38
N PHE A 288 10.82 27.52 17.11
CA PHE A 288 10.09 26.54 16.30
C PHE A 288 10.62 26.48 14.86
N TYR A 289 10.86 27.62 14.20
CA TYR A 289 11.39 27.63 12.84
C TYR A 289 12.83 27.13 12.76
N GLU A 290 13.70 27.50 13.71
CA GLU A 290 15.10 27.05 13.76
C GLU A 290 15.22 25.53 13.90
N LYS A 291 14.38 24.92 14.75
CA LYS A 291 14.35 23.47 14.94
C LYS A 291 13.64 22.71 13.83
N ASN A 292 12.85 23.39 12.99
CA ASN A 292 12.09 22.78 11.89
C ASN A 292 12.25 23.56 10.57
N PRO A 293 13.48 23.70 10.02
CA PRO A 293 13.79 24.64 8.94
C PRO A 293 13.15 24.28 7.58
N ASN A 294 12.70 23.04 7.40
CA ASN A 294 12.05 22.54 6.18
C ASN A 294 10.59 22.15 6.41
N ALA A 295 9.96 22.67 7.47
CA ALA A 295 8.57 22.37 7.76
C ALA A 295 7.65 22.95 6.67
N ASN A 296 6.88 22.08 6.02
CA ASN A 296 5.76 22.50 5.20
C ASN A 296 4.55 22.78 6.12
N ILE A 297 4.22 24.05 6.34
CA ILE A 297 3.24 24.46 7.34
C ILE A 297 1.98 24.98 6.65
N TYR A 298 0.82 24.49 7.08
CA TYR A 298 -0.49 25.07 6.81
C TYR A 298 -1.01 25.84 8.02
N PHE A 299 -1.54 27.03 7.79
CA PHE A 299 -1.99 27.93 8.85
C PHE A 299 -3.51 27.95 8.89
N ALA A 300 -4.09 27.32 9.91
CA ALA A 300 -5.54 27.26 10.11
C ALA A 300 -6.05 28.58 10.70
N THR A 301 -6.78 29.35 9.90
CA THR A 301 -7.30 30.68 10.27
C THR A 301 -8.65 30.94 9.61
N THR A 302 -9.52 31.70 10.29
CA THR A 302 -10.81 32.13 9.71
C THR A 302 -10.63 33.12 8.55
N LYS A 303 -9.45 33.75 8.45
CA LYS A 303 -9.11 34.80 7.49
C LYS A 303 -8.59 34.28 6.14
N ALA A 304 -8.43 32.96 6.00
CA ALA A 304 -7.88 32.37 4.78
C ALA A 304 -8.86 32.48 3.60
N LYS A 305 -8.32 32.52 2.38
CA LYS A 305 -9.11 32.50 1.13
C LYS A 305 -9.45 31.09 0.65
N LYS A 306 -8.75 30.07 1.15
CA LYS A 306 -8.86 28.68 0.70
C LYS A 306 -9.47 27.80 1.80
N THR A 307 -10.41 26.93 1.42
CA THR A 307 -11.01 25.97 2.36
C THR A 307 -10.06 24.79 2.60
N TYR A 308 -10.08 24.27 3.84
CA TYR A 308 -9.17 23.22 4.30
C TYR A 308 -9.19 21.94 3.47
N ASP A 309 -10.31 21.63 2.79
CA ASP A 309 -10.52 20.45 1.95
C ASP A 309 -9.98 20.59 0.52
N LYS A 310 -9.48 21.77 0.14
CA LYS A 310 -8.95 22.06 -1.21
C LYS A 310 -7.43 22.01 -1.28
N VAL A 311 -6.79 21.58 -0.21
CA VAL A 311 -5.33 21.47 -0.08
C VAL A 311 -4.95 20.00 -0.12
N ASP A 312 -3.84 19.70 -0.80
CA ASP A 312 -3.24 18.37 -0.84
C ASP A 312 -2.24 18.23 0.32
N TYR A 313 -2.70 17.70 1.46
CA TYR A 313 -1.83 17.40 2.59
C TYR A 313 -0.95 16.19 2.26
N SER A 314 0.32 16.30 2.64
CA SER A 314 1.36 15.28 2.50
C SER A 314 1.81 14.78 3.88
N PRO A 315 2.26 13.52 3.99
CA PRO A 315 2.83 13.01 5.24
C PRO A 315 3.96 13.90 5.75
N ASN A 316 3.97 14.18 7.06
CA ASN A 316 4.88 15.10 7.76
C ASN A 316 4.59 16.60 7.60
N ASP A 317 3.47 16.98 6.98
CA ASP A 317 3.05 18.38 7.01
C ASP A 317 2.71 18.83 8.44
N TYR A 318 2.89 20.13 8.65
CA TYR A 318 2.58 20.84 9.89
C TYR A 318 1.27 21.58 9.71
N ILE A 319 0.40 21.52 10.71
CA ILE A 319 -0.87 22.23 10.71
C ILE A 319 -0.88 23.10 11.96
N MET A 320 -0.72 24.41 11.77
CA MET A 320 -0.61 25.39 12.83
C MET A 320 -1.96 26.03 13.13
N PHE A 321 -2.26 26.11 14.42
CA PHE A 321 -3.43 26.78 14.97
C PHE A 321 -2.95 27.86 15.96
N GLY A 322 -3.61 29.01 15.93
CA GLY A 322 -3.33 30.09 16.88
C GLY A 322 -4.11 29.94 18.18
N LYS A 323 -3.77 30.78 19.16
CA LYS A 323 -4.49 30.92 20.41
C LYS A 323 -5.97 31.23 20.23
N GLU A 324 -6.78 30.76 21.16
CA GLU A 324 -8.25 30.80 21.07
C GLU A 324 -8.82 32.21 20.96
N SER A 325 -8.22 33.17 21.66
CA SER A 325 -8.71 34.55 21.70
C SER A 325 -8.48 35.36 20.42
N LYS A 326 -7.33 35.17 19.77
CA LYS A 326 -6.85 36.06 18.70
C LYS A 326 -6.46 35.34 17.41
N GLY A 327 -6.34 34.01 17.45
CA GLY A 327 -5.80 33.23 16.34
C GLY A 327 -4.33 33.53 16.08
N ILE A 328 -3.90 33.28 14.84
CA ILE A 328 -2.52 33.47 14.39
C ILE A 328 -2.30 34.95 14.05
N PRO A 329 -1.17 35.56 14.47
CA PRO A 329 -0.79 36.93 14.07
C PRO A 329 -0.85 37.15 12.56
N GLU A 330 -1.41 38.29 12.13
CA GLU A 330 -1.64 38.58 10.71
C GLU A 330 -0.34 38.70 9.92
N GLU A 331 0.75 39.12 10.56
CA GLU A 331 2.08 39.23 9.96
C GLU A 331 2.60 37.87 9.48
N ILE A 332 2.21 36.78 10.15
CA ILE A 332 2.54 35.41 9.74
C ILE A 332 1.62 35.00 8.58
N LEU A 333 0.33 35.32 8.66
CA LEU A 333 -0.66 34.93 7.65
C LEU A 333 -0.37 35.59 6.29
N VAL A 334 -0.06 36.88 6.27
CA VAL A 334 0.26 37.63 5.04
C VAL A 334 1.51 37.06 4.35
N LYS A 335 2.52 36.66 5.13
CA LYS A 335 3.74 36.04 4.57
C LYS A 335 3.51 34.63 4.00
N ASN A 336 2.41 33.97 4.39
CA ASN A 336 2.13 32.57 4.06
C ASN A 336 0.72 32.40 3.47
N GLU A 337 0.25 33.38 2.69
CA GLU A 337 -1.13 33.45 2.20
C GLU A 337 -1.59 32.16 1.50
N GLU A 338 -0.77 31.59 0.63
CA GLU A 338 -1.04 30.36 -0.13
C GLU A 338 -1.22 29.11 0.74
N HIS A 339 -0.64 29.14 1.95
CA HIS A 339 -0.68 28.04 2.92
C HIS A 339 -1.72 28.28 4.03
N CYS A 340 -2.48 29.36 3.96
CA CYS A 340 -3.58 29.62 4.88
C CYS A 340 -4.82 28.82 4.48
N VAL A 341 -5.42 28.13 5.45
CA VAL A 341 -6.64 27.33 5.27
C VAL A 341 -7.72 27.72 6.26
N ARG A 342 -8.98 27.67 5.83
CA ARG A 342 -10.14 27.89 6.72
C ARG A 342 -11.12 26.73 6.73
N ILE A 343 -11.78 26.55 7.87
CA ILE A 343 -12.99 25.75 7.97
C ILE A 343 -14.19 26.63 7.58
N PRO A 344 -15.05 26.20 6.64
CA PRO A 344 -16.28 26.91 6.31
C PRO A 344 -17.22 27.01 7.52
N MET A 345 -17.83 28.18 7.73
CA MET A 345 -18.76 28.46 8.83
C MET A 345 -19.91 29.32 8.33
N TRP A 346 -21.08 29.21 8.97
CA TRP A 346 -22.27 29.97 8.60
C TRP A 346 -22.25 31.39 9.17
N GLY A 347 -22.34 32.41 8.31
CA GLY A 347 -22.51 33.81 8.72
C GLY A 347 -21.40 34.37 9.62
N GLU A 348 -21.70 35.45 10.34
CA GLU A 348 -20.80 36.10 11.29
C GLU A 348 -20.91 35.46 12.69
N ILE A 349 -20.63 34.16 12.79
CA ILE A 349 -20.56 33.46 14.08
C ILE A 349 -19.14 33.43 14.63
N ARG A 350 -19.04 33.17 15.94
CA ARG A 350 -17.75 32.92 16.59
C ARG A 350 -17.09 31.69 15.98
N SER A 351 -15.76 31.66 15.99
CA SER A 351 -14.97 30.51 15.56
C SER A 351 -15.33 29.25 16.35
N LEU A 352 -15.14 28.10 15.71
CA LEU A 352 -15.25 26.79 16.36
C LEU A 352 -14.26 26.69 17.52
N ASN A 353 -14.59 25.82 18.48
CA ASN A 353 -13.66 25.41 19.52
C ASN A 353 -12.35 24.90 18.89
N LEU A 354 -11.21 25.21 19.54
CA LEU A 354 -9.88 24.88 19.01
C LEU A 354 -9.66 23.38 18.84
N SER A 355 -10.05 22.53 19.81
CA SER A 355 -9.86 21.09 19.67
C SER A 355 -10.71 20.51 18.54
N ASN A 356 -11.93 21.01 18.36
CA ASN A 356 -12.79 20.61 17.23
C ASN A 356 -12.16 21.02 15.90
N SER A 357 -11.61 22.23 15.82
CA SER A 357 -10.94 22.73 14.62
C SER A 357 -9.73 21.87 14.25
N VAL A 358 -8.92 21.49 15.24
CA VAL A 358 -7.80 20.55 15.05
C VAL A 358 -8.30 19.21 14.53
N SER A 359 -9.30 18.60 15.17
CA SER A 359 -9.83 17.30 14.75
C SER A 359 -10.35 17.34 13.30
N ILE A 360 -11.07 18.39 12.90
CA ILE A 360 -11.62 18.52 11.54
C ILE A 360 -10.49 18.52 10.49
N VAL A 361 -9.50 19.40 10.66
CA VAL A 361 -8.44 19.56 9.64
C VAL A 361 -7.51 18.35 9.65
N LEU A 362 -7.19 17.81 10.83
CA LEU A 362 -6.33 16.63 10.95
C LEU A 362 -6.96 15.39 10.32
N TYR A 363 -8.24 15.10 10.61
CA TYR A 363 -8.91 13.94 10.02
C TYR A 363 -9.11 14.08 8.52
N GLU A 364 -9.24 15.29 7.96
CA GLU A 364 -9.20 15.49 6.51
C GLU A 364 -7.82 15.16 5.94
N ALA A 365 -6.74 15.65 6.56
CA ALA A 365 -5.38 15.32 6.14
C ALA A 365 -5.12 13.81 6.16
N LEU A 366 -5.60 13.12 7.21
CA LEU A 366 -5.55 11.66 7.34
C LEU A 366 -6.43 10.96 6.30
N ARG A 367 -7.63 11.48 6.01
CA ARG A 367 -8.53 10.93 4.97
C ARG A 367 -7.88 10.96 3.59
N GLN A 368 -7.13 12.02 3.27
CA GLN A 368 -6.37 12.10 2.02
C GLN A 368 -5.27 11.03 1.92
N GLN A 369 -4.79 10.52 3.06
CA GLN A 369 -3.89 9.37 3.15
C GLN A 369 -4.64 8.03 3.31
N ASP A 370 -5.94 8.00 3.01
CA ASP A 370 -6.81 6.83 3.18
C ASP A 370 -6.77 6.27 4.61
N PHE A 371 -6.58 7.12 5.63
CA PHE A 371 -6.43 6.70 7.02
C PHE A 371 -5.43 5.54 7.21
N SER A 372 -4.36 5.53 6.42
CA SER A 372 -3.34 4.49 6.48
C SER A 372 -2.85 4.29 7.91
N GLU A 373 -2.70 3.04 8.35
CA GLU A 373 -2.34 2.62 9.71
C GLU A 373 -3.42 2.81 10.81
N LEU A 374 -4.56 3.44 10.52
CA LEU A 374 -5.67 3.54 11.48
C LEU A 374 -6.69 2.41 11.31
N GLU A 375 -7.26 1.96 12.42
CA GLU A 375 -8.36 0.99 12.42
C GLU A 375 -9.60 1.61 11.75
N LYS A 376 -10.02 1.03 10.62
CA LYS A 376 -11.20 1.49 9.85
C LYS A 376 -12.48 0.74 10.18
N PHE A 377 -12.37 -0.37 10.89
CA PHE A 377 -13.48 -1.26 11.22
C PHE A 377 -13.46 -1.50 12.72
N GLY A 378 -14.65 -1.47 13.33
CA GLY A 378 -14.83 -1.73 14.75
C GLY A 378 -15.80 -2.89 14.98
N GLU A 379 -15.59 -3.60 16.08
CA GLU A 379 -16.46 -4.70 16.50
C GLU A 379 -17.31 -4.30 17.70
N LEU A 380 -18.56 -4.77 17.70
CA LEU A 380 -19.43 -4.64 18.86
C LEU A 380 -18.84 -5.52 19.98
N HIS A 381 -18.66 -4.96 21.17
CA HIS A 381 -17.97 -5.66 22.26
C HIS A 381 -18.79 -6.82 22.87
N ARG A 382 -20.11 -6.84 22.64
CA ARG A 382 -21.05 -7.84 23.21
C ARG A 382 -21.89 -8.57 22.16
N LEU A 383 -22.08 -7.96 21.00
CA LEU A 383 -22.98 -8.45 19.95
C LEU A 383 -22.19 -8.61 18.65
N HIS A 384 -22.81 -9.11 17.60
CA HIS A 384 -22.21 -9.16 16.27
C HIS A 384 -23.06 -8.35 15.31
N TRP A 385 -22.41 -7.76 14.30
CA TRP A 385 -23.11 -7.19 13.16
C TRP A 385 -23.84 -8.32 12.43
N SER A 386 -25.11 -8.12 12.07
CA SER A 386 -25.83 -9.06 11.21
C SER A 386 -25.19 -9.03 9.82
N GLU A 387 -24.73 -10.19 9.36
CA GLU A 387 -24.09 -10.37 8.04
C GLU A 387 -24.97 -9.97 6.86
#